data_AF-A0A8T3WY99-F1
#
_entry.id   AF-A0A8T3WY99-F1
#
_cell.length_a   1.000
_cell.length_b   1.000
_cell.length_c   1.000
_cell.angle_alpha   90.00
_cell.angle_beta   90.00
_cell.angle_gamma   90.00
#
_symmetry.space_group_name_H-M   'P 1'
#
loop_
_entity.id
_entity.type
_entity.pdbx_description
1 polymer ?
#
loop_
_entity_poly.entity_id
_entity_poly.type
_entity_poly.pdbx_seq_one_letter_code
_entity_poly.pdbx_strand_id
1 'polypeptide(L)'
;MHKTKFLGIRMEKEIYDMIDRVTHEESLDKTSAIKMLIQEGWKEFILKKAMDKYQQGRVSADKAAKMAGLTLNEMMKEIASHGIKSEETLEEYRKGVKILTS
;
A
#
# COMPACT_ATOMS: atom_id res chain seq x y z
N MET A 1 -10.87 5.12 24.28
CA MET A 1 -9.51 4.73 24.75
C MET A 1 -8.83 3.91 23.67
N HIS A 2 -7.73 4.38 23.09
CA HIS A 2 -6.87 3.51 22.29
C HIS A 2 -6.15 2.56 23.27
N LYS A 3 -6.43 1.26 23.19
CA LYS A 3 -5.73 0.25 24.00
C LYS A 3 -4.35 0.00 23.39
N THR A 4 -3.31 0.57 23.99
CA THR A 4 -1.91 0.19 23.69
C THR A 4 -1.64 -1.21 24.24
N LYS A 5 -0.96 -2.06 23.45
CA LYS A 5 -0.51 -3.38 23.86
C LYS A 5 1.02 -3.44 23.80
N PHE A 6 1.64 -4.14 24.75
CA PHE A 6 3.07 -4.43 24.71
C PHE A 6 3.38 -5.55 23.72
N LEU A 7 4.44 -5.39 22.94
CA LEU A 7 4.94 -6.39 22.01
C LEU A 7 6.45 -6.53 22.25
N GLY A 8 6.86 -7.67 22.82
CA GLY A 8 8.26 -8.03 22.98
C GLY A 8 8.74 -8.88 21.81
N ILE A 9 9.81 -8.46 21.13
CA ILE A 9 10.39 -9.18 19.99
C ILE A 9 11.90 -9.35 20.20
N ARG A 10 12.43 -10.53 19.85
CA ARG A 10 13.87 -10.71 19.63
C ARG A 10 14.13 -10.52 18.15
N MET A 11 15.21 -9.85 17.81
CA MET A 11 15.58 -9.56 16.44
C MET A 11 17.07 -9.78 16.23
N GLU A 12 17.44 -10.08 14.99
CA GLU A 12 18.83 -10.14 14.56
C GLU A 12 19.49 -8.77 14.70
N LYS A 13 20.80 -8.75 14.88
CA LYS A 13 21.56 -7.53 15.14
C LYS A 13 21.42 -6.54 13.98
N GLU A 14 21.38 -7.06 12.76
CA GLU A 14 21.26 -6.30 11.52
C GLU A 14 19.95 -5.50 11.47
N ILE A 15 18.84 -6.09 11.93
CA ILE A 15 17.54 -5.42 12.01
C ILE A 15 17.56 -4.35 13.11
N TYR A 16 18.18 -4.66 14.25
CA TYR A 16 18.32 -3.70 15.35
C TYR A 16 19.13 -2.48 14.93
N ASP A 17 20.28 -2.69 14.28
CA ASP A 17 21.15 -1.64 13.80
C ASP A 17 20.48 -0.77 12.73
N MET A 18 19.60 -1.36 11.90
CA MET A 18 18.77 -0.61 10.95
C MET A 18 17.76 0.30 11.64
N ILE A 19 17.07 -0.18 12.67
CA ILE A 19 16.16 0.64 13.48
C ILE A 19 16.95 1.78 14.13
N ASP A 20 18.15 1.49 14.65
CA ASP A 20 18.99 2.50 15.28
C ASP A 20 19.40 3.59 14.30
N ARG A 21 19.74 3.26 13.05
CA ARG A 21 20.00 4.30 12.03
C ARG A 21 18.79 5.23 11.85
N VAL A 22 17.59 4.66 11.72
CA VAL A 22 16.35 5.44 11.56
C VAL A 22 16.11 6.35 12.78
N THR A 23 16.39 5.88 14.00
CA THR A 23 16.26 6.75 15.19
C THR A 23 17.16 7.98 15.14
N HIS A 24 18.37 7.85 14.60
CA HIS A 24 19.31 8.97 14.45
C HIS A 24 18.94 9.88 13.29
N GLU A 25 18.60 9.31 12.14
CA GLU A 25 18.26 10.07 10.91
C GLU A 25 16.99 10.90 11.08
N GLU A 26 15.95 10.31 11.69
CA GLU A 26 14.63 10.94 11.84
C GLU A 26 14.46 11.62 13.21
N SER A 27 15.48 11.58 14.08
CA SER A 27 15.42 12.09 15.46
C SER A 27 14.22 11.54 16.26
N LEU A 28 13.98 10.23 16.15
CA LEU A 28 12.87 9.52 16.78
C LEU A 28 13.36 8.59 17.90
N ASP A 29 12.51 8.35 18.91
CA ASP A 29 12.76 7.24 19.84
C ASP A 29 12.55 5.88 19.15
N LYS A 30 13.15 4.81 19.69
CA LYS A 30 13.07 3.45 19.13
C LYS A 30 11.63 2.97 18.89
N THR A 31 10.71 3.30 19.80
CA THR A 31 9.30 2.86 19.66
C THR A 31 8.63 3.59 18.50
N SER A 32 8.88 4.89 18.35
CA SER A 32 8.35 5.69 17.25
C SER A 32 8.93 5.27 15.90
N ALA A 33 10.23 5.02 15.82
CA ALA A 33 10.89 4.50 14.62
C ALA A 33 10.32 3.13 14.21
N ILE A 34 10.17 2.20 15.15
CA ILE A 34 9.57 0.87 14.89
C ILE A 34 8.13 1.01 14.37
N LYS A 35 7.31 1.86 14.99
CA LYS A 35 5.93 2.06 14.55
C LYS A 35 5.86 2.64 13.14
N MET A 36 6.70 3.63 12.84
CA MET A 36 6.80 4.22 11.51
C MET A 36 7.18 3.17 10.45
N LEU A 37 8.24 2.39 10.70
CA LEU A 37 8.69 1.33 9.78
C LEU A 37 7.62 0.26 9.57
N ILE A 38 6.92 -0.15 10.64
CA ILE A 38 5.79 -1.11 10.53
C ILE A 38 4.66 -0.53 9.70
N GLN A 39 4.32 0.76 9.90
CA GLN A 39 3.26 1.40 9.14
C GLN A 39 3.60 1.51 7.66
N GLU A 40 4.83 1.92 7.32
CA GLU A 40 5.27 2.00 5.93
C GLU A 40 5.35 0.59 5.29
N GLY A 41 5.98 -0.36 5.97
CA GLY A 41 6.04 -1.75 5.50
C GLY A 41 4.65 -2.40 5.35
N TRP A 42 3.68 -2.03 6.19
CA TRP A 42 2.30 -2.50 6.07
C TRP A 42 1.63 -1.98 4.80
N LYS A 43 1.81 -0.69 4.46
CA LYS A 43 1.25 -0.10 3.23
C LYS A 43 1.76 -0.83 1.99
N GLU A 44 3.06 -1.08 1.92
CA GLU A 44 3.66 -1.78 0.79
C GLU A 44 3.21 -3.25 0.72
N PHE A 45 3.19 -3.93 1.86
CA PHE A 45 2.72 -5.32 1.96
C PHE A 45 1.27 -5.47 1.50
N ILE A 46 0.38 -4.58 1.97
CA ILE A 46 -1.05 -4.68 1.64
C ILE A 46 -1.32 -4.30 0.17
N LEU A 47 -0.60 -3.31 -0.36
CA LEU A 47 -0.66 -2.93 -1.76
C LEU A 47 -0.27 -4.11 -2.65
N LYS A 48 0.89 -4.72 -2.40
CA LYS A 48 1.36 -5.90 -3.14
C LYS A 48 0.34 -7.03 -3.10
N LYS A 49 -0.22 -7.32 -1.92
CA LYS A 49 -1.24 -8.36 -1.76
C LYS A 49 -2.54 -8.04 -2.50
N ALA A 50 -2.95 -6.77 -2.55
CA ALA A 50 -4.13 -6.34 -3.30
C ALA A 50 -3.90 -6.48 -4.82
N MET A 51 -2.73 -6.07 -5.29
CA MET A 51 -2.28 -6.19 -6.68
C MET A 51 -2.21 -7.65 -7.14
N ASP A 52 -1.63 -8.55 -6.34
CA ASP A 52 -1.55 -9.98 -6.65
C ASP A 52 -2.95 -10.58 -6.82
N LYS A 53 -3.90 -10.22 -5.96
CA LYS A 53 -5.28 -10.71 -6.08
C LYS A 53 -6.00 -10.13 -7.30
N TYR A 54 -5.76 -8.87 -7.62
CA TYR A 54 -6.32 -8.23 -8.81
C TYR A 54 -5.80 -8.91 -10.08
N GLN A 55 -4.48 -9.12 -10.19
CA GLN A 55 -3.84 -9.81 -11.32
C GLN A 55 -4.36 -11.23 -11.52
N GLN A 56 -4.66 -11.94 -10.42
CA GLN A 56 -5.23 -13.28 -10.46
C GLN A 56 -6.75 -13.30 -10.77
N GLY A 57 -7.37 -12.14 -11.02
CA GLY A 57 -8.81 -12.01 -11.27
C GLY A 57 -9.69 -12.32 -10.04
N ARG A 58 -9.10 -12.38 -8.84
CA ARG A 58 -9.82 -12.76 -7.60
C ARG A 58 -10.62 -11.60 -7.00
N VAL A 59 -10.24 -10.37 -7.32
CA VAL A 59 -10.91 -9.14 -6.87
C VAL A 59 -10.96 -8.11 -8.00
N SER A 60 -11.99 -7.28 -7.99
CA SER A 60 -12.07 -6.08 -8.84
C SER A 60 -11.08 -5.00 -8.38
N ALA A 61 -10.78 -4.03 -9.25
CA ALA A 61 -9.95 -2.88 -8.91
C ALA A 61 -10.49 -2.09 -7.70
N ASP A 62 -11.83 -1.93 -7.57
CA ASP A 62 -12.43 -1.27 -6.39
C ASP A 62 -12.18 -2.03 -5.08
N LYS A 63 -12.27 -3.37 -5.13
CA LYS A 63 -12.03 -4.22 -3.96
C LYS A 63 -10.55 -4.23 -3.61
N ALA A 64 -9.67 -4.24 -4.60
CA ALA A 64 -8.23 -4.12 -4.40
C ALA A 64 -7.88 -2.76 -3.75
N ALA A 65 -8.48 -1.66 -4.23
CA ALA A 65 -8.30 -0.33 -3.67
C ALA A 65 -8.71 -0.28 -2.19
N LYS A 66 -9.91 -0.79 -1.86
CA LYS A 66 -10.40 -0.90 -0.48
C LYS A 66 -9.47 -1.75 0.39
N MET A 67 -8.93 -2.85 -0.13
CA MET A 67 -7.97 -3.68 0.61
C MET A 67 -6.69 -2.92 0.95
N ALA A 68 -6.17 -2.12 0.00
CA ALA A 68 -4.94 -1.35 0.18
C ALA A 68 -5.15 -0.03 0.94
N GLY A 69 -6.39 0.34 1.27
CA GLY A 69 -6.71 1.64 1.86
C GLY A 69 -6.55 2.81 0.90
N LEU A 70 -6.67 2.54 -0.41
CA LEU A 70 -6.54 3.52 -1.49
C LEU A 70 -7.91 3.88 -2.06
N THR A 71 -7.99 5.04 -2.70
CA THR A 71 -9.08 5.37 -3.63
C THR A 71 -8.95 4.54 -4.90
N LEU A 72 -10.05 4.41 -5.65
CA LEU A 72 -10.02 3.71 -6.94
C LEU A 72 -9.01 4.34 -7.91
N ASN A 73 -8.92 5.68 -7.95
CA ASN A 73 -7.97 6.38 -8.81
C ASN A 73 -6.51 6.10 -8.44
N GLU A 74 -6.17 6.05 -7.15
CA GLU A 74 -4.83 5.68 -6.71
C GLU A 74 -4.51 4.24 -7.09
N MET A 75 -5.42 3.30 -6.85
CA MET A 75 -5.24 1.91 -7.26
C MET A 75 -5.06 1.78 -8.79
N MET A 76 -5.82 2.51 -9.60
CA MET A 76 -5.65 2.51 -11.05
C MET A 76 -4.27 3.04 -11.49
N LYS A 77 -3.72 4.03 -10.77
CA LYS A 77 -2.34 4.50 -11.00
C LYS A 77 -1.32 3.42 -10.66
N GLU A 78 -1.49 2.72 -9.53
CA GLU A 78 -0.62 1.61 -9.13
C GLU A 78 -0.68 0.44 -10.12
N ILE A 79 -1.86 0.13 -10.63
CA ILE A 79 -2.07 -0.88 -11.68
C ILE A 79 -1.34 -0.50 -12.96
N ALA A 80 -1.46 0.76 -13.39
CA ALA A 80 -0.81 1.26 -14.59
C ALA A 80 0.73 1.33 -14.44
N SER A 81 1.24 1.72 -13.27
CA SER A 81 2.68 1.82 -12.99
C SER A 81 3.37 0.45 -12.92
N HIS A 82 2.67 -0.58 -12.42
CA HIS A 82 3.20 -1.94 -12.28
C HIS A 82 3.01 -2.83 -13.53
N GLY A 83 2.65 -2.24 -14.67
CA GLY A 83 2.71 -2.93 -15.96
C GLY A 83 1.43 -3.67 -16.38
N ILE A 84 0.29 -3.38 -15.77
CA ILE A 84 -0.99 -3.73 -16.39
C ILE A 84 -1.39 -2.52 -17.23
N LYS A 85 -0.84 -2.44 -18.45
CA LYS A 85 -1.49 -1.62 -19.48
C LYS A 85 -2.88 -2.20 -19.65
N SER A 86 -3.92 -1.48 -19.26
CA SER A 86 -5.25 -1.79 -19.77
C SER A 86 -5.14 -1.81 -21.29
N GLU A 87 -5.66 -2.85 -21.93
CA GLU A 87 -5.90 -2.81 -23.38
C GLU A 87 -6.90 -1.71 -23.73
N GLU A 88 -7.65 -1.21 -22.74
CA GLU A 88 -8.52 -0.07 -22.90
C GLU A 88 -7.73 1.20 -23.21
N THR A 89 -7.97 1.71 -24.41
CA THR A 89 -7.45 2.96 -24.92
C THR A 89 -8.10 4.13 -24.16
N LEU A 90 -7.41 5.27 -24.07
CA LEU A 90 -7.95 6.52 -23.51
C LEU A 90 -9.32 6.91 -24.13
N GLU A 91 -9.54 6.54 -25.38
CA GLU A 91 -10.81 6.66 -26.11
C GLU A 91 -11.97 5.86 -25.49
N GLU A 92 -11.73 4.62 -25.07
CA GLU A 92 -12.76 3.73 -24.52
C GLU A 92 -13.20 4.19 -23.13
N TYR A 93 -12.23 4.62 -22.30
CA TYR A 93 -12.52 5.25 -21.01
C TYR A 93 -13.38 6.52 -21.16
N ARG A 94 -13.04 7.39 -22.13
CA ARG A 94 -13.81 8.62 -22.41
C ARG A 94 -15.24 8.33 -22.86
N LYS A 95 -15.46 7.27 -23.64
CA LYS A 95 -16.81 6.84 -24.05
C LYS A 95 -17.63 6.40 -22.84
N GLY A 96 -17.05 5.63 -21.92
CA GLY A 96 -17.71 5.21 -20.68
C GLY A 96 -18.16 6.40 -19.82
N VAL A 97 -17.29 7.39 -19.64
CA VAL A 97 -17.63 8.61 -18.87
C VAL A 97 -18.75 9.41 -19.55
N LYS A 98 -18.75 9.52 -20.88
CA LYS A 98 -19.82 10.20 -21.62
C LYS A 98 -21.19 9.58 -21.39
N ILE A 99 -21.28 8.26 -21.29
CA ILE A 99 -22.54 7.54 -21.05
C ILE A 99 -23.17 7.91 -19.69
N LEU A 100 -22.34 8.23 -18.69
CA LEU A 100 -22.79 8.62 -17.36
C LEU A 100 -23.19 10.10 -17.24
N THR A 101 -22.84 10.90 -18.25
CA THR A 101 -23.12 12.35 -18.29
C THR A 101 -24.07 12.74 -19.41
N SER A 102 -24.65 11.75 -20.11
CA SER A 102 -25.68 11.93 -21.15
C SER A 102 -27.06 11.64 -20.56
#